data_AF-A0A8T0CYN7-F1
#
_entry.id   AF-A0A8T0CYN7-F1
#
_cell.length_a   1.000
_cell.length_b   1.000
_cell.length_c   1.000
_cell.angle_alpha   90.00
_cell.angle_beta   90.00
_cell.angle_gamma   90.00
#
_symmetry.space_group_name_H-M   'P 1'
#
loop_
_entity.id
_entity.type
_entity.pdbx_description
1 polymer ?
#
loop_
_entity_poly.entity_id
_entity_poly.type
_entity_poly.pdbx_seq_one_letter_code
_entity_poly.pdbx_strand_id
1 'polypeptide(L)'
;KPTSEKFYTFQNWITFKALCFHFVSFSARFLWKYDDPEIVSDVLFAVANVVSFARTTYLMPAFEALGPLQISFTRMLTDITRFMVLYLLVLLAFMVGLHNLYWYYGLQTFIVFEQSTNSSRQQIATELFGGLRQTLYSLFWSMFSQISIGNLPIKKPDTVDPKLPSSTNIVDGVGMVLFAVYHGIIIIVLVNMLIAMMSHSFESIQEDCDVEWKFARTQLWINYIDNGSTLPVPFNILPTPHSIVNAFRFIRNILRDETRFYGANIRSTAFVK
;
A
#
# COMPACT_ATOMS: atom_id res chain seq x y z
N LYS A 1 2.73 -57.47 -21.79
CA LYS A 1 2.15 -57.01 -20.51
C LYS A 1 3.10 -56.26 -19.54
N PRO A 2 4.43 -56.05 -19.76
CA PRO A 2 5.26 -55.32 -18.77
C PRO A 2 5.47 -53.82 -19.05
N THR A 3 4.97 -53.28 -20.17
CA THR A 3 5.22 -51.88 -20.58
C THR A 3 4.22 -50.87 -20.00
N SER A 4 2.97 -51.28 -19.75
CA SER A 4 1.96 -50.39 -19.14
C SER A 4 2.23 -50.11 -17.66
N GLU A 5 2.74 -51.10 -16.93
CA GLU A 5 3.00 -51.01 -15.48
C GLU A 5 4.13 -50.01 -15.15
N LYS A 6 5.16 -49.94 -16.00
CA LYS A 6 6.26 -48.97 -15.90
C LYS A 6 5.79 -47.53 -16.17
N PHE A 7 4.78 -47.33 -17.00
CA PHE A 7 4.23 -46.01 -17.30
C PHE A 7 3.41 -45.47 -16.12
N TYR A 8 2.57 -46.31 -15.50
CA TYR A 8 1.79 -45.92 -14.32
C TYR A 8 2.66 -45.63 -13.09
N THR A 9 3.76 -46.37 -12.89
CA THR A 9 4.73 -46.10 -11.82
C THR A 9 5.49 -44.80 -12.04
N PHE A 10 5.86 -44.48 -13.29
CA PHE A 10 6.49 -43.20 -13.63
C PHE A 10 5.53 -42.02 -13.44
N GLN A 11 4.27 -42.15 -13.87
CA GLN A 11 3.25 -41.12 -13.66
C GLN A 11 3.02 -40.89 -12.16
N ASN A 12 2.82 -41.94 -11.36
CA ASN A 12 2.64 -41.82 -9.91
C ASN A 12 3.86 -41.21 -9.21
N TRP A 13 5.08 -41.48 -9.70
CA TRP A 13 6.29 -40.86 -9.17
C TRP A 13 6.33 -39.35 -9.42
N ILE A 14 5.93 -38.89 -10.62
CA ILE A 14 5.81 -37.46 -10.93
C ILE A 14 4.75 -36.81 -10.06
N THR A 15 3.56 -37.42 -9.93
CA THR A 15 2.47 -36.87 -9.11
C THR A 15 2.84 -36.82 -7.63
N PHE A 16 3.52 -37.86 -7.12
CA PHE A 16 4.01 -37.90 -5.74
C PHE A 16 5.09 -36.85 -5.48
N LYS A 17 6.02 -36.66 -6.42
CA LYS A 17 7.07 -35.65 -6.30
C LYS A 17 6.50 -34.22 -6.37
N ALA A 18 5.50 -34.00 -7.22
CA ALA A 18 4.76 -32.74 -7.28
C ALA A 18 3.94 -32.49 -6.00
N LEU A 19 3.29 -33.53 -5.46
CA LEU A 19 2.55 -33.46 -4.19
C LEU A 19 3.50 -33.18 -3.01
N CYS A 20 4.64 -33.87 -2.92
CA CYS A 20 5.66 -33.63 -1.91
C CYS A 20 6.29 -32.25 -2.05
N PHE A 21 6.59 -31.78 -3.27
CA PHE A 21 7.11 -30.43 -3.49
C PHE A 21 6.09 -29.36 -3.08
N HIS A 22 4.80 -29.58 -3.38
CA HIS A 22 3.72 -28.70 -2.97
C HIS A 22 3.54 -28.71 -1.43
N PHE A 23 3.56 -29.88 -0.79
CA PHE A 23 3.37 -30.03 0.65
C PHE A 23 4.57 -29.50 1.46
N VAL A 24 5.80 -29.75 0.99
CA VAL A 24 7.04 -29.19 1.57
C VAL A 24 7.08 -27.68 1.37
N SER A 25 6.73 -27.15 0.20
CA SER A 25 6.70 -25.70 -0.03
C SER A 25 5.63 -24.99 0.81
N PHE A 26 4.46 -25.61 0.98
CA PHE A 26 3.38 -25.05 1.80
C PHE A 26 3.70 -25.05 3.30
N SER A 27 4.36 -26.10 3.79
CA SER A 27 4.78 -26.20 5.20
C SER A 27 6.05 -25.40 5.50
N ALA A 28 6.96 -25.24 4.53
CA ALA A 28 8.20 -24.48 4.67
C ALA A 28 7.97 -22.97 4.76
N ARG A 29 6.94 -22.44 4.11
CA ARG A 29 6.70 -21.00 4.02
C ARG A 29 6.32 -20.34 5.36
N PHE A 30 5.76 -21.10 6.31
CA PHE A 30 5.52 -20.64 7.68
C PHE A 30 6.79 -20.63 8.55
N LEU A 31 7.85 -21.32 8.13
CA LEU A 31 9.12 -21.42 8.85
C LEU A 31 10.14 -20.37 8.39
N TRP A 32 9.82 -19.64 7.32
CA TRP A 32 10.65 -18.60 6.74
C TRP A 32 10.69 -17.36 7.63
N LYS A 33 11.84 -16.70 7.63
CA LYS A 33 12.05 -15.45 8.35
C LYS A 33 11.31 -14.33 7.61
N TYR A 34 10.86 -13.31 8.33
CA TYR A 34 10.10 -12.19 7.76
C TYR A 34 10.87 -11.42 6.67
N ASP A 35 12.19 -11.47 6.71
CA ASP A 35 13.15 -10.79 5.86
C ASP A 35 13.70 -11.69 4.73
N ASP A 36 13.12 -12.87 4.50
CA ASP A 36 13.48 -13.73 3.37
C ASP A 36 13.12 -13.07 2.02
N PRO A 37 14.05 -13.11 1.03
CA PRO A 37 13.89 -12.38 -0.22
C PRO A 37 12.67 -12.81 -1.05
N GLU A 38 12.26 -14.09 -0.94
CA GLU A 38 11.09 -14.63 -1.64
C GLU A 38 9.77 -14.05 -1.11
N ILE A 39 9.65 -13.83 0.22
CA ILE A 39 8.46 -13.19 0.80
C ILE A 39 8.41 -11.73 0.36
N VAL A 40 9.56 -11.05 0.40
CA VAL A 40 9.67 -9.65 -0.02
C VAL A 40 9.32 -9.52 -1.51
N SER A 41 9.79 -10.43 -2.38
CA SER A 41 9.46 -10.40 -3.80
C SER A 41 7.97 -10.62 -4.06
N ASP A 42 7.32 -11.52 -3.33
CA ASP A 42 5.88 -11.76 -3.50
C ASP A 42 5.03 -10.56 -3.03
N VAL A 43 5.42 -9.91 -1.93
CA VAL A 43 4.77 -8.67 -1.46
C VAL A 43 4.95 -7.55 -2.50
N LEU A 44 6.18 -7.34 -2.98
CA LEU A 44 6.47 -6.32 -3.99
C LEU A 44 5.77 -6.62 -5.31
N PHE A 45 5.67 -7.89 -5.71
CA PHE A 45 4.94 -8.32 -6.90
C PHE A 45 3.44 -8.04 -6.78
N ALA A 46 2.83 -8.30 -5.62
CA ALA A 46 1.44 -7.96 -5.35
C ALA A 46 1.19 -6.44 -5.44
N VAL A 47 2.06 -5.63 -4.84
CA VAL A 47 1.99 -4.16 -4.94
C VAL A 47 2.18 -3.70 -6.39
N ALA A 48 3.14 -4.28 -7.12
CA ALA A 48 3.41 -3.95 -8.52
C ALA A 48 2.19 -4.25 -9.41
N ASN A 49 1.45 -5.33 -9.15
CA ASN A 49 0.22 -5.62 -9.88
C ASN A 49 -0.84 -4.52 -9.69
N VAL A 50 -1.03 -4.04 -8.46
CA VAL A 50 -1.96 -2.92 -8.19
C VAL A 50 -1.51 -1.65 -8.89
N VAL A 51 -0.23 -1.30 -8.80
CA VAL A 51 0.33 -0.11 -9.48
C VAL A 51 0.22 -0.24 -11.00
N SER A 52 0.41 -1.45 -11.55
CA SER A 52 0.25 -1.73 -12.98
C SER A 52 -1.17 -1.45 -13.45
N PHE A 53 -2.19 -1.88 -12.70
CA PHE A 53 -3.58 -1.54 -13.01
C PHE A 53 -3.87 -0.05 -12.81
N ALA A 54 -3.33 0.58 -11.76
CA ALA A 54 -3.48 2.01 -11.51
C ALA A 54 -2.93 2.86 -12.67
N ARG A 55 -1.87 2.41 -13.36
CA ARG A 55 -1.32 3.06 -14.56
C ARG A 55 -2.33 3.19 -15.69
N THR A 56 -3.32 2.29 -15.79
CA THR A 56 -4.40 2.37 -16.79
C THR A 56 -5.22 3.66 -16.66
N THR A 57 -5.22 4.28 -15.47
CA THR A 57 -5.82 5.61 -15.24
C THR A 57 -5.25 6.69 -16.16
N TYR A 58 -4.02 6.55 -16.67
CA TYR A 58 -3.47 7.47 -17.69
C TYR A 58 -4.27 7.47 -19.00
N LEU A 59 -5.01 6.40 -19.32
CA LEU A 59 -5.84 6.30 -20.52
C LEU A 59 -7.26 6.87 -20.31
N MET A 60 -7.70 7.09 -19.06
CA MET A 60 -9.02 7.64 -18.77
C MET A 60 -9.32 9.00 -19.45
N PRO A 61 -8.35 9.93 -19.70
CA PRO A 61 -8.60 11.17 -20.44
C PRO A 61 -9.02 10.97 -21.90
N ALA A 62 -8.76 9.79 -22.48
CA ALA A 62 -9.20 9.45 -23.82
C ALA A 62 -10.73 9.30 -23.92
N PHE A 63 -11.40 8.95 -22.83
CA PHE A 63 -12.86 8.81 -22.77
C PHE A 63 -13.52 10.13 -22.35
N GLU A 64 -14.55 10.55 -23.09
CA GLU A 64 -15.26 11.81 -22.85
C GLU A 64 -15.98 11.88 -21.49
N ALA A 65 -16.55 10.77 -21.03
CA ALA A 65 -17.24 10.74 -19.73
C ALA A 65 -16.30 10.67 -18.51
N LEU A 66 -15.10 10.10 -18.67
CA LEU A 66 -14.18 9.84 -17.54
C LEU A 66 -13.05 10.86 -17.44
N GLY A 67 -12.67 11.49 -18.55
CA GLY A 67 -11.56 12.43 -18.60
C GLY A 67 -11.73 13.66 -17.71
N PRO A 68 -12.84 14.42 -17.83
CA PRO A 68 -13.11 15.55 -16.95
C PRO A 68 -13.16 15.14 -15.48
N LEU A 69 -13.80 14.01 -15.18
CA LEU A 69 -13.91 13.50 -13.81
C LEU A 69 -12.53 13.19 -13.19
N GLN A 70 -11.63 12.57 -13.95
CA GLN A 70 -10.27 12.27 -13.49
C GLN A 70 -9.46 13.53 -13.20
N ILE A 71 -9.61 14.56 -14.03
CA ILE A 71 -8.87 15.82 -13.88
C ILE A 71 -9.37 16.57 -12.65
N SER A 72 -10.69 16.68 -12.49
CA SER A 72 -11.29 17.24 -11.28
C SER A 72 -10.81 16.47 -10.04
N PHE A 73 -10.82 15.14 -10.07
CA PHE A 73 -10.33 14.30 -8.96
C PHE A 73 -8.85 14.55 -8.61
N THR A 74 -7.98 14.64 -9.63
CA THR A 74 -6.54 14.83 -9.41
C THR A 74 -6.24 16.20 -8.81
N ARG A 75 -6.97 17.24 -9.21
CA ARG A 75 -6.81 18.59 -8.64
C ARG A 75 -7.37 18.65 -7.21
N MET A 76 -8.54 18.06 -6.95
CA MET A 76 -9.09 17.93 -5.60
C MET A 76 -8.16 17.18 -4.64
N LEU A 77 -7.40 16.20 -5.13
CA LEU A 77 -6.43 15.45 -4.30
C LEU A 77 -5.40 16.35 -3.63
N THR A 78 -5.01 17.47 -4.26
CA THR A 78 -4.08 18.44 -3.66
C THR A 78 -4.70 19.11 -2.42
N ASP A 79 -6.00 19.39 -2.43
CA ASP A 79 -6.69 19.96 -1.27
C ASP A 79 -6.92 18.90 -0.18
N ILE A 80 -7.26 17.66 -0.58
CA ILE A 80 -7.38 16.51 0.34
C ILE A 80 -6.05 16.25 1.06
N THR A 81 -4.92 16.26 0.36
CA THR A 81 -3.61 16.01 0.97
C THR A 81 -3.24 17.08 2.01
N ARG A 82 -3.55 18.36 1.75
CA ARG A 82 -3.39 19.43 2.75
C ARG A 82 -4.24 19.18 3.98
N PHE A 83 -5.48 18.72 3.80
CA PHE A 83 -6.35 18.36 4.92
C PHE A 83 -5.87 17.12 5.68
N MET A 84 -5.33 16.12 4.98
CA MET A 84 -4.78 14.90 5.59
C MET A 84 -3.66 15.19 6.59
N VAL A 85 -2.91 16.28 6.42
CA VAL A 85 -1.90 16.70 7.41
C VAL A 85 -2.55 17.07 8.75
N LEU A 86 -3.68 17.78 8.74
CA LEU A 86 -4.43 18.10 9.96
C LEU A 86 -4.99 16.84 10.62
N TYR A 87 -5.52 15.92 9.81
CA TYR A 87 -5.97 14.61 10.30
C TYR A 87 -4.83 13.83 10.98
N LEU A 88 -3.67 13.72 10.35
CA LEU A 88 -2.51 13.03 10.91
C LEU A 88 -2.00 13.68 12.20
N LEU A 89 -2.04 15.01 12.30
CA LEU A 89 -1.67 15.73 13.53
C LEU A 89 -2.58 15.32 14.69
N VAL A 90 -3.90 15.34 14.48
CA VAL A 90 -4.88 14.92 15.49
C VAL A 90 -4.69 13.44 15.84
N LEU A 91 -4.54 12.57 14.83
CA LEU A 91 -4.31 11.13 15.02
C LEU A 91 -3.09 10.87 15.91
N LEU A 92 -1.95 11.52 15.62
CA LEU A 92 -0.72 11.35 16.40
C LEU A 92 -0.83 11.91 17.82
N ALA A 93 -1.52 13.05 18.00
CA ALA A 93 -1.73 13.63 19.34
C ALA A 93 -2.55 12.68 20.24
N PHE A 94 -3.65 12.13 19.72
CA PHE A 94 -4.46 11.15 20.46
C PHE A 94 -3.77 9.80 20.59
N MET A 95 -2.94 9.39 19.62
CA MET A 95 -2.11 8.18 19.71
C MET A 95 -1.17 8.25 20.91
N VAL A 96 -0.40 9.33 21.04
CA VAL A 96 0.52 9.50 22.17
C VAL A 96 -0.25 9.62 23.48
N GLY A 97 -1.37 10.35 23.50
CA GLY A 97 -2.21 10.52 24.69
C GLY A 97 -2.79 9.21 25.23
N LEU A 98 -3.42 8.40 24.35
CA LEU A 98 -3.99 7.11 24.73
C LEU A 98 -2.92 6.06 24.99
N HIS A 99 -1.83 6.04 24.22
CA HIS A 99 -0.71 5.14 24.50
C HIS A 99 -0.15 5.40 25.90
N ASN A 100 0.11 6.65 26.28
CA ASN A 100 0.62 6.99 27.62
C ASN A 100 -0.36 6.61 28.75
N LEU A 101 -1.68 6.69 28.50
CA LEU A 101 -2.70 6.29 29.47
C LEU A 101 -2.71 4.76 29.69
N TYR A 102 -2.54 3.98 28.62
CA TYR A 102 -2.70 2.52 28.65
C TYR A 102 -1.39 1.73 28.64
N TRP A 103 -0.21 2.35 28.47
CA TRP A 103 1.07 1.63 28.28
C TRP A 103 1.36 0.66 29.42
N TYR A 104 1.08 1.07 30.67
CA TYR A 104 1.34 0.27 31.86
C TYR A 104 0.45 -0.98 31.91
N TYR A 105 -0.81 -0.85 31.51
CA TYR A 105 -1.78 -1.95 31.47
C TYR A 105 -1.57 -2.85 30.25
N GLY A 106 -1.05 -2.32 29.15
CA GLY A 106 -0.69 -3.10 27.97
C GLY A 106 0.45 -4.08 28.18
N LEU A 107 1.32 -3.84 29.16
CA LEU A 107 2.40 -4.76 29.55
C LEU A 107 1.92 -5.85 30.52
N GLN A 108 0.74 -5.68 31.13
CA GLN A 108 0.21 -6.65 32.08
C GLN A 108 -0.50 -7.78 31.33
N THR A 109 0.01 -9.00 31.52
CA THR A 109 -0.64 -10.22 31.06
C THR A 109 -1.09 -11.03 32.26
N PHE A 110 -2.32 -11.52 32.24
CA PHE A 110 -2.82 -12.46 33.23
C PHE A 110 -3.32 -13.73 32.56
N ILE A 111 -3.29 -14.82 33.32
CA ILE A 111 -3.70 -16.13 32.83
C ILE A 111 -5.18 -16.30 33.14
N VAL A 112 -5.99 -16.44 32.09
CA VAL A 112 -7.41 -16.77 32.20
C VAL A 112 -7.56 -18.27 32.02
N PHE A 113 -8.29 -18.92 32.93
CA PHE A 113 -8.61 -20.33 32.80
C PHE A 113 -9.90 -20.49 32.02
N GLU A 114 -9.81 -21.00 30.80
CA GLU A 114 -10.99 -21.18 29.96
C GLU A 114 -11.62 -22.56 30.21
N GLN A 115 -12.75 -22.56 30.92
CA GLN A 115 -13.45 -23.77 31.36
C GLN A 115 -13.94 -24.65 30.19
N SER A 116 -14.13 -24.08 29.00
CA SER A 116 -14.60 -24.80 27.80
C SER A 116 -13.52 -25.67 27.14
N THR A 117 -12.24 -25.35 27.32
CA THR A 117 -11.12 -26.01 26.63
C THR A 117 -10.07 -26.60 27.58
N ASN A 118 -10.33 -26.58 28.90
CA ASN A 118 -9.39 -27.02 29.95
C ASN A 118 -7.95 -26.49 29.71
N SER A 119 -7.84 -25.28 29.17
CA SER A 119 -6.59 -24.68 28.75
C SER A 119 -6.46 -23.29 29.38
N SER A 120 -5.28 -23.00 29.92
CA SER A 120 -4.93 -21.66 30.36
C SER A 120 -4.52 -20.82 29.16
N ARG A 121 -5.19 -19.68 28.95
CA ARG A 121 -4.81 -18.70 27.92
C ARG A 121 -4.23 -17.46 28.58
N GLN A 122 -3.07 -17.02 28.10
CA GLN A 122 -2.49 -15.74 28.50
C GLN A 122 -3.26 -14.63 27.78
N GLN A 123 -3.97 -13.80 28.53
CA GLN A 123 -4.70 -12.65 27.98
C GLN A 123 -4.00 -11.36 28.39
N ILE A 124 -3.90 -10.43 27.44
CA ILE A 124 -3.35 -9.09 27.64
C ILE A 124 -4.49 -8.22 28.20
N ALA A 125 -4.20 -7.40 29.21
CA ALA A 125 -5.22 -6.55 29.85
C ALA A 125 -5.80 -5.48 28.89
N THR A 126 -5.04 -5.09 27.86
CA THR A 126 -5.53 -4.22 26.78
C THR A 126 -4.83 -4.56 25.46
N GLU A 127 -5.58 -5.08 24.49
CA GLU A 127 -5.05 -5.47 23.16
C GLU A 127 -4.89 -4.27 22.20
N LEU A 128 -5.66 -3.19 22.41
CA LEU A 128 -5.75 -2.05 21.49
C LEU A 128 -4.62 -1.03 21.66
N PHE A 129 -4.18 -0.77 22.90
CA PHE A 129 -3.33 0.39 23.22
C PHE A 129 -1.97 0.05 23.86
N GLY A 130 -1.63 -1.25 23.94
CA GLY A 130 -0.42 -1.68 24.64
C GLY A 130 0.90 -1.29 23.96
N GLY A 131 0.90 -1.15 22.64
CA GLY A 131 2.06 -0.66 21.89
C GLY A 131 1.73 0.54 21.01
N LEU A 132 2.73 1.34 20.66
CA LEU A 132 2.55 2.56 19.88
C LEU A 132 2.00 2.26 18.47
N ARG A 133 2.52 1.22 17.80
CA ARG A 133 2.06 0.79 16.47
C ARG A 133 0.63 0.26 16.52
N GLN A 134 0.31 -0.52 17.55
CA GLN A 134 -1.01 -1.07 17.79
C GLN A 134 -2.02 0.06 18.04
N THR A 135 -1.65 1.04 18.87
CA THR A 135 -2.46 2.24 19.13
C THR A 135 -2.74 3.03 17.85
N LEU A 136 -1.73 3.22 17.00
CA LEU A 136 -1.90 3.87 15.69
C LEU A 136 -2.88 3.11 14.80
N TYR A 137 -2.70 1.79 14.69
CA TYR A 137 -3.59 0.93 13.91
C TYR A 137 -5.02 1.00 14.45
N SER A 138 -5.20 0.88 15.77
CA SER A 138 -6.50 0.97 16.41
C SER A 138 -7.16 2.34 16.16
N LEU A 139 -6.46 3.45 16.36
CA LEU A 139 -7.07 4.77 16.11
C LEU A 139 -7.39 5.02 14.64
N PHE A 140 -6.57 4.49 13.72
CA PHE A 140 -6.86 4.58 12.29
C PHE A 140 -8.14 3.80 11.93
N TRP A 141 -8.26 2.53 12.36
CA TRP A 141 -9.42 1.70 12.05
C TRP A 141 -10.69 2.10 12.81
N SER A 142 -10.56 2.83 13.92
CA SER A 142 -11.73 3.31 14.66
C SER A 142 -12.49 4.39 13.89
N MET A 143 -11.84 5.13 12.98
CA MET A 143 -12.52 6.05 12.05
C MET A 143 -13.63 5.33 11.27
N PHE A 144 -13.41 4.07 10.90
CA PHE A 144 -14.37 3.24 10.17
C PHE A 144 -15.30 2.44 11.09
N SER A 145 -15.33 2.77 12.38
CA SER A 145 -16.11 2.07 13.40
C SER A 145 -15.82 0.57 13.50
N GLN A 146 -14.63 0.11 13.09
CA GLN A 146 -14.24 -1.30 13.10
C GLN A 146 -13.77 -1.80 14.49
N ILE A 147 -13.79 -0.94 15.51
CA ILE A 147 -13.33 -1.28 16.86
C ILE A 147 -14.50 -1.34 17.83
N SER A 148 -14.63 -2.50 18.47
CA SER A 148 -15.63 -2.74 19.49
C SER A 148 -15.32 -1.95 20.76
N ILE A 149 -16.28 -1.13 21.19
CA ILE A 149 -16.22 -0.36 22.45
C ILE A 149 -15.99 -1.28 23.65
N GLY A 150 -16.50 -2.52 23.59
CA GLY A 150 -16.29 -3.54 24.64
C GLY A 150 -14.85 -3.99 24.84
N ASN A 151 -13.94 -3.66 23.92
CA ASN A 151 -12.51 -3.97 24.03
C ASN A 151 -11.68 -2.79 24.59
N LEU A 152 -12.30 -1.62 24.82
CA LEU A 152 -11.65 -0.44 25.41
C LEU A 152 -11.40 -0.56 26.92
N PRO A 153 -12.32 -1.11 27.73
CA PRO A 153 -12.08 -1.28 29.16
C PRO A 153 -10.94 -2.26 29.42
N ILE A 154 -10.14 -1.99 30.44
CA ILE A 154 -9.07 -2.89 30.89
C ILE A 154 -9.70 -4.19 31.37
N LYS A 155 -9.32 -5.32 30.74
CA LYS A 155 -9.75 -6.65 31.17
C LYS A 155 -9.13 -6.96 32.54
N LYS A 156 -9.95 -7.46 33.47
CA LYS A 156 -9.54 -7.76 34.86
C LYS A 156 -9.52 -9.28 35.06
N PRO A 157 -8.60 -9.82 35.87
CA PRO A 157 -8.59 -11.25 36.19
C PRO A 157 -9.83 -11.65 37.01
N ASP A 158 -10.36 -12.85 36.76
CA ASP A 158 -11.59 -13.39 37.38
C ASP A 158 -11.50 -13.55 38.91
N THR A 159 -10.30 -13.43 39.48
CA THR A 159 -10.03 -13.52 40.92
C THR A 159 -10.31 -12.23 41.68
N VAL A 160 -10.54 -11.12 41.00
CA VAL A 160 -10.84 -9.81 41.61
C VAL A 160 -12.35 -9.59 41.58
N ASP A 161 -12.96 -9.40 42.76
CA ASP A 161 -14.40 -9.16 42.88
C ASP A 161 -14.84 -8.01 41.95
N PRO A 162 -15.81 -8.24 41.03
CA PRO A 162 -16.26 -7.21 40.08
C PRO A 162 -16.95 -6.02 40.76
N LYS A 163 -17.23 -6.12 42.06
CA LYS A 163 -17.92 -5.11 42.87
C LYS A 163 -16.99 -4.19 43.66
N LEU A 164 -15.68 -4.43 43.67
CA LEU A 164 -14.74 -3.56 44.39
C LEU A 164 -14.39 -2.34 43.52
N PRO A 165 -14.45 -1.09 44.04
CA PRO A 165 -13.98 0.08 43.31
C PRO A 165 -12.47 -0.06 43.08
N SER A 166 -12.14 -0.56 41.89
CA SER A 166 -10.77 -0.74 41.44
C SER A 166 -10.25 0.60 40.93
N SER A 167 -9.01 0.93 41.27
CA SER A 167 -8.32 2.15 40.82
C SER A 167 -8.32 2.31 39.28
N THR A 168 -8.54 1.22 38.55
CA THR A 168 -8.64 1.17 37.09
C THR A 168 -9.90 1.82 36.53
N ASN A 169 -10.97 1.99 37.31
CA ASN A 169 -12.21 2.60 36.82
C ASN A 169 -12.02 4.07 36.38
N ILE A 170 -11.10 4.79 37.01
CA ILE A 170 -10.78 6.17 36.63
C ILE A 170 -10.07 6.19 35.27
N VAL A 171 -9.14 5.25 35.05
CA VAL A 171 -8.40 5.12 33.80
C VAL A 171 -9.35 4.73 32.65
N ASP A 172 -10.23 3.75 32.88
CA ASP A 172 -11.26 3.36 31.92
C ASP A 172 -12.22 4.51 31.59
N GLY A 173 -12.63 5.28 32.61
CA GLY A 173 -13.47 6.47 32.44
C GLY A 173 -12.81 7.54 31.56
N VAL A 174 -11.56 7.90 31.88
CA VAL A 174 -10.80 8.89 31.12
C VAL A 174 -10.52 8.39 29.70
N GLY A 175 -10.18 7.11 29.54
CA GLY A 175 -9.95 6.50 28.23
C GLY A 175 -11.19 6.49 27.34
N MET A 176 -12.36 6.15 27.90
CA MET A 176 -13.64 6.23 27.18
C MET A 176 -13.96 7.67 26.74
N VAL A 177 -13.76 8.66 27.62
CA VAL A 177 -14.01 10.06 27.30
C VAL A 177 -13.04 10.57 26.22
N LEU A 178 -11.74 10.28 26.34
CA LEU A 178 -10.74 10.66 25.33
C LEU A 178 -11.06 10.03 23.97
N PHE A 179 -11.45 8.76 23.95
CA PHE A 179 -11.83 8.06 22.73
C PHE A 179 -13.12 8.63 22.11
N ALA A 180 -14.10 9.00 22.94
CA ALA A 180 -15.33 9.64 22.47
C ALA A 180 -15.07 11.04 21.87
N VAL A 181 -14.22 11.85 22.53
CA VAL A 181 -13.79 13.16 22.00
C VAL A 181 -13.03 12.98 20.69
N TYR A 182 -12.14 12.00 20.59
CA TYR A 182 -11.46 11.66 19.34
C TYR A 182 -12.45 11.34 18.22
N HIS A 183 -13.45 10.49 18.46
CA HIS A 183 -14.48 10.16 17.47
C HIS A 183 -15.30 11.39 17.05
N GLY A 184 -15.66 12.26 18.00
CA GLY A 184 -16.34 13.51 17.70
C GLY A 184 -15.51 14.41 16.79
N ILE A 185 -14.22 14.60 17.08
CA ILE A 185 -13.33 15.43 16.27
C ILE A 185 -13.13 14.81 14.88
N ILE A 186 -12.81 13.52 14.79
CA ILE A 186 -12.51 12.89 13.49
C ILE A 186 -13.77 12.79 12.63
N ILE A 187 -14.84 12.18 13.13
CA ILE A 187 -16.01 11.82 12.31
C ILE A 187 -16.95 13.01 12.13
N ILE A 188 -17.22 13.78 13.19
CA ILE A 188 -18.22 14.84 13.11
C ILE A 188 -17.60 16.14 12.60
N VAL A 189 -16.39 16.49 13.04
CA VAL A 189 -15.78 17.76 12.64
C VAL A 189 -14.95 17.58 11.37
N LEU A 190 -13.93 16.72 11.39
CA LEU A 190 -12.97 16.64 10.29
C LEU A 190 -13.57 16.05 9.02
N VAL A 191 -14.30 14.94 9.07
CA VAL A 191 -14.91 14.35 7.87
C VAL A 191 -15.92 15.33 7.24
N ASN A 192 -16.75 16.01 8.02
CA ASN A 192 -17.71 16.98 7.48
C ASN A 192 -17.01 18.20 6.87
N MET A 193 -15.91 18.67 7.46
CA MET A 193 -15.09 19.73 6.88
C MET A 193 -14.40 19.28 5.59
N LEU A 194 -13.91 18.03 5.52
CA LEU A 194 -13.32 17.46 4.31
C LEU A 194 -14.34 17.41 3.17
N ILE A 195 -15.54 16.93 3.45
CA ILE A 195 -16.63 16.89 2.47
C ILE A 195 -16.94 18.32 1.98
N ALA A 196 -17.08 19.28 2.89
CA ALA A 196 -17.36 20.68 2.52
C ALA A 196 -16.25 21.29 1.65
N MET A 197 -14.99 21.07 1.99
CA MET A 197 -13.87 21.54 1.16
C MET A 197 -13.80 20.84 -0.19
N MET A 198 -14.09 19.55 -0.27
CA MET A 198 -14.16 18.83 -1.55
C MET A 198 -15.30 19.34 -2.43
N SER A 199 -16.46 19.66 -1.88
CA SER A 199 -17.56 20.24 -2.66
C SER A 199 -17.19 21.61 -3.22
N HIS A 200 -16.61 22.48 -2.39
CA HIS A 200 -16.16 23.80 -2.83
C HIS A 200 -15.05 23.71 -3.89
N SER A 201 -14.06 22.84 -3.71
CA SER A 201 -13.01 22.66 -4.70
C SER A 201 -13.54 22.02 -5.98
N PHE A 202 -14.48 21.09 -5.90
CA PHE A 202 -15.13 20.50 -7.07
C PHE A 202 -15.83 21.55 -7.93
N GLU A 203 -16.63 22.42 -7.32
CA GLU A 203 -17.32 23.51 -8.02
C GLU A 203 -16.33 24.47 -8.68
N SER A 204 -15.28 24.88 -7.96
CA SER A 204 -14.24 25.77 -8.49
C SER A 204 -13.44 25.15 -9.64
N ILE A 205 -13.19 23.84 -9.62
CA ILE A 205 -12.40 23.17 -10.66
C ILE A 205 -13.26 22.86 -11.90
N GLN A 206 -14.57 22.65 -11.72
CA GLN A 206 -15.47 22.23 -12.78
C GLN A 206 -15.59 23.27 -13.92
N GLU A 207 -15.43 24.56 -13.61
CA GLU A 207 -15.52 25.66 -14.60
C GLU A 207 -14.42 25.59 -15.68
N ASP A 208 -13.19 25.23 -15.30
CA ASP A 208 -12.03 25.14 -16.20
C ASP A 208 -11.75 23.72 -16.69
N CYS A 209 -12.44 22.71 -16.13
CA CYS A 209 -12.14 21.30 -16.33
C CYS A 209 -12.20 20.87 -17.80
N ASP A 210 -13.15 21.40 -18.58
CA ASP A 210 -13.29 21.06 -20.00
C ASP A 210 -12.10 21.50 -20.85
N VAL A 211 -11.52 22.66 -20.56
CA VAL A 211 -10.36 23.20 -21.28
C VAL A 211 -9.12 22.36 -20.93
N GLU A 212 -8.93 22.08 -19.64
CA GLU A 212 -7.82 21.26 -19.16
C GLU A 212 -7.91 19.82 -19.66
N TRP A 213 -9.11 19.25 -19.70
CA TRP A 213 -9.35 17.93 -20.26
C TRP A 213 -9.01 17.85 -21.74
N LYS A 214 -9.49 18.81 -22.53
CA LYS A 214 -9.15 18.85 -23.96
C LYS A 214 -7.65 19.01 -24.17
N PHE A 215 -6.98 19.83 -23.37
CA PHE A 215 -5.53 19.98 -23.39
C PHE A 215 -4.80 18.67 -23.07
N ALA A 216 -5.16 18.00 -21.97
CA ALA A 216 -4.58 16.72 -21.55
C ALA A 216 -4.81 15.61 -22.60
N ARG A 217 -6.01 15.57 -23.19
CA ARG A 217 -6.36 14.64 -24.27
C ARG A 217 -5.51 14.88 -25.52
N THR A 218 -5.29 16.14 -25.90
CA THR A 218 -4.42 16.49 -27.03
C THR A 218 -2.96 16.16 -26.75
N GLN A 219 -2.45 16.39 -25.53
CA GLN A 219 -1.10 15.96 -25.16
C GLN A 219 -0.93 14.45 -25.27
N LEU A 220 -1.92 13.67 -24.83
CA LEU A 220 -1.93 12.22 -25.01
C LEU A 220 -1.85 11.87 -26.50
N TRP A 221 -2.66 12.49 -27.36
CA TRP A 221 -2.60 12.24 -28.81
C TRP A 221 -1.27 12.62 -29.44
N ILE A 222 -0.68 13.76 -29.06
CA ILE A 222 0.64 14.19 -29.58
C ILE A 222 1.71 13.15 -29.25
N ASN A 223 1.70 12.57 -28.05
CA ASN A 223 2.63 11.50 -27.66
C ASN A 223 2.52 10.24 -28.55
N TYR A 224 1.36 10.00 -29.17
CA TYR A 224 1.18 8.89 -30.12
C TYR A 224 1.43 9.28 -31.57
N ILE A 225 1.38 10.58 -31.89
CA ILE A 225 1.65 11.12 -33.23
C ILE A 225 3.16 11.31 -33.44
N ASP A 226 3.91 11.68 -32.40
CA ASP A 226 5.36 11.88 -32.51
C ASP A 226 6.09 10.53 -32.60
N ASN A 227 6.88 10.37 -33.66
CA ASN A 227 7.47 9.08 -34.07
C ASN A 227 8.60 8.66 -33.12
N GLY A 228 8.31 7.76 -32.17
CA GLY A 228 9.32 7.12 -31.30
C GLY A 228 9.29 5.58 -31.27
N SER A 229 8.11 4.97 -31.19
CA SER A 229 7.92 3.52 -31.22
C SER A 229 6.56 3.19 -31.83
N THR A 230 6.53 2.79 -33.10
CA THR A 230 5.31 2.40 -33.82
C THR A 230 4.79 1.00 -33.43
N LEU A 231 5.49 0.30 -32.55
CA LEU A 231 5.20 -1.07 -32.14
C LEU A 231 4.61 -1.08 -30.71
N PRO A 232 3.51 -1.81 -30.45
CA PRO A 232 2.98 -1.95 -29.10
C PRO A 232 4.01 -2.67 -28.21
N VAL A 233 3.92 -2.45 -26.89
CA VAL A 233 4.88 -2.91 -25.88
C VAL A 233 5.40 -4.36 -26.07
N PRO A 234 4.59 -5.39 -26.37
CA PRO A 234 5.12 -6.75 -26.60
C PRO A 234 6.05 -6.85 -27.84
N PHE A 235 5.84 -6.02 -28.86
CA PHE A 235 6.65 -6.00 -30.08
C PHE A 235 7.76 -4.95 -30.07
N ASN A 236 7.81 -4.07 -29.07
CA ASN A 236 8.88 -3.09 -28.88
C ASN A 236 10.21 -3.73 -28.42
N ILE A 237 10.18 -4.98 -27.96
CA ILE A 237 11.38 -5.76 -27.59
C ILE A 237 12.12 -6.26 -28.83
N LEU A 238 11.42 -6.43 -29.96
CA LEU A 238 12.04 -6.84 -31.21
C LEU A 238 12.82 -5.64 -31.78
N PRO A 239 14.16 -5.71 -31.84
CA PRO A 239 14.94 -4.59 -32.32
C PRO A 239 14.60 -4.31 -33.79
N THR A 240 14.21 -3.07 -34.10
CA THR A 240 13.94 -2.69 -35.48
C THR A 240 15.23 -2.81 -36.31
N PRO A 241 15.16 -3.23 -37.58
CA PRO A 241 16.34 -3.37 -38.43
C PRO A 241 17.16 -2.08 -38.51
N HIS A 242 16.50 -0.91 -38.45
CA HIS A 242 17.16 0.40 -38.36
C HIS A 242 17.93 0.60 -37.04
N SER A 243 17.36 0.17 -35.90
CA SER A 243 18.02 0.21 -34.59
C SER A 243 19.25 -0.71 -34.53
N ILE A 244 19.16 -1.90 -35.14
CA ILE A 244 20.30 -2.84 -35.26
C ILE A 244 21.43 -2.20 -36.07
N VAL A 245 21.13 -1.61 -37.23
CA VAL A 245 22.14 -0.96 -38.07
C VAL A 245 22.80 0.23 -37.35
N ASN A 246 22.04 1.01 -36.59
CA ASN A 246 22.58 2.10 -35.79
C ASN A 246 23.40 1.60 -34.59
N ALA A 247 22.98 0.53 -33.91
CA ALA A 247 23.75 -0.11 -32.86
C ALA A 247 25.07 -0.70 -33.38
N PHE A 248 25.06 -1.34 -34.55
CA PHE A 248 26.27 -1.80 -35.22
C PHE A 248 27.19 -0.64 -35.62
N ARG A 249 26.65 0.49 -36.12
CA ARG A 249 27.45 1.69 -36.38
C ARG A 249 28.04 2.27 -35.11
N PHE A 250 27.28 2.31 -34.01
CA PHE A 250 27.73 2.79 -32.71
C PHE A 250 28.85 1.92 -32.13
N ILE A 251 28.67 0.59 -32.13
CA ILE A 251 29.68 -0.38 -31.72
C ILE A 251 30.94 -0.27 -32.59
N ARG A 252 30.79 -0.15 -33.91
CA ARG A 252 31.91 0.03 -34.84
C ARG A 252 32.66 1.35 -34.61
N ASN A 253 31.95 2.41 -34.25
CA ASN A 253 32.57 3.70 -33.95
C ASN A 253 33.30 3.67 -32.60
N ILE A 254 32.72 3.06 -31.56
CA ILE A 254 33.39 2.83 -30.27
C ILE A 254 34.67 1.98 -30.46
N LEU A 255 34.59 0.90 -31.24
CA LEU A 255 35.74 0.03 -31.52
C LEU A 255 36.80 0.70 -32.42
N ARG A 256 36.43 1.70 -33.22
CA ARG A 256 37.38 2.48 -34.02
C ARG A 256 38.04 3.61 -33.22
N ASP A 257 37.33 4.21 -32.27
CA ASP A 257 37.83 5.34 -31.46
C ASP A 257 38.89 4.96 -30.42
N GLU A 258 39.10 3.68 -30.12
CA GLU A 258 40.26 3.25 -29.31
C GLU A 258 41.61 3.47 -30.04
N THR A 259 41.63 3.73 -31.35
CA THR A 259 42.88 4.00 -32.09
C THR A 259 43.25 5.49 -32.20
N ARG A 260 42.49 6.42 -31.60
CA ARG A 260 42.79 7.87 -31.66
C ARG A 260 42.84 8.61 -30.32
N PHE A 261 43.06 7.90 -29.21
CA PHE A 261 43.46 8.53 -27.95
C PHE A 261 44.97 8.83 -27.92
N TYR A 262 45.49 9.62 -28.85
CA TYR A 262 46.66 10.47 -28.65
C TYR A 262 46.76 11.46 -29.82
N GLY A 263 46.29 12.69 -29.61
CA GLY A 263 46.64 13.81 -30.49
C GLY A 263 45.49 14.74 -30.86
N ALA A 264 45.49 15.91 -30.21
CA ALA A 264 45.07 17.21 -30.75
C ALA A 264 43.57 17.59 -30.74
N ASN A 265 43.27 18.48 -29.79
CA ASN A 265 42.68 19.81 -29.97
C ASN A 265 41.30 19.99 -30.63
N ILE A 266 40.38 20.53 -29.80
CA ILE A 266 39.67 21.82 -29.94
C ILE A 266 38.93 22.11 -31.27
N ARG A 267 37.61 22.31 -31.14
CA ARG A 267 36.58 22.99 -32.00
C ARG A 267 35.47 22.01 -32.39
N SER A 268 34.18 22.33 -32.32
CA SER A 268 33.51 23.63 -32.25
C SER A 268 32.13 23.46 -31.61
N THR A 269 31.77 24.41 -30.76
CA THR A 269 30.41 24.87 -30.52
C THR A 269 29.68 25.19 -31.84
N ALA A 270 28.43 24.74 -31.99
CA ALA A 270 27.31 25.39 -32.69
C ALA A 270 26.05 24.49 -32.54
N PHE A 271 25.00 24.87 -31.80
CA PHE A 271 23.86 25.69 -32.25
C PHE A 271 23.11 25.01 -33.44
N VAL A 272 21.81 24.74 -33.46
CA VAL A 272 20.61 25.53 -33.09
C VAL A 272 19.36 24.63 -33.06
N LYS A 273 18.42 24.97 -32.16
CA LYS A 273 16.97 24.66 -32.05
C LYS A 273 16.53 23.24 -31.74
#